data_AF-A0A7S1K9D9-F1
#
_entry.id   AF-A0A7S1K9D9-F1
#
_cell.length_a   1.000
_cell.length_b   1.000
_cell.length_c   1.000
_cell.angle_alpha   90.00
_cell.angle_beta   90.00
_cell.angle_gamma   90.00
#
_symmetry.space_group_name_H-M   'P 1'
#
loop_
_entity.id
_entity.type
_entity.pdbx_description
1 polymer ?
#
loop_
_entity_poly.entity_id
_entity_poly.type
_entity_poly.pdbx_seq_one_letter_code
_entity_poly.pdbx_strand_id
1 'polypeptide(L)'
;MAAVGVPECGVCHEEYQSRGDKAPLTLTACGHSVCSQCARELIRHHPHGRRAARCPTCRVDTTEDAVRPTYLARECVATLQALAMGSSVLSTIKTWALWLVGWLGFALGWGVT
;
A
#
# COMPACT_ATOMS: atom_id res chain seq x y z
N MET A 1 3.36 10.53 16.38
CA MET A 1 3.29 9.10 15.97
C MET A 1 3.41 9.08 14.46
N ALA A 2 4.40 8.39 13.90
CA ALA A 2 4.48 8.24 12.44
C ALA A 2 3.25 7.44 11.99
N ALA A 3 2.50 7.95 11.02
CA ALA A 3 1.42 7.20 10.40
C ALA A 3 2.02 5.98 9.71
N VAL A 4 1.60 4.78 10.11
CA VAL A 4 1.97 3.54 9.44
C VAL A 4 1.11 3.44 8.18
N GLY A 5 1.67 3.88 7.05
CA GLY A 5 1.03 3.80 5.73
C GLY A 5 1.40 2.52 5.00
N VAL A 6 0.48 2.03 4.15
CA VAL A 6 0.79 0.97 3.20
C VAL A 6 1.68 1.57 2.11
N PRO A 7 2.79 0.92 1.71
CA PRO A 7 3.65 1.44 0.67
C PRO A 7 2.90 1.50 -0.68
N GLU A 8 3.31 2.42 -1.54
CA GLU A 8 2.73 2.63 -2.87
C GLU A 8 3.67 2.18 -3.99
N CYS A 9 3.10 1.85 -5.15
CA CYS A 9 3.87 1.56 -6.34
C CYS A 9 4.47 2.84 -6.94
N GLY A 10 5.78 2.89 -7.16
CA GLY A 10 6.46 4.05 -7.77
C GLY A 10 6.14 4.31 -9.26
N VAL A 11 5.22 3.56 -9.87
CA VAL A 11 4.77 3.76 -11.26
C VAL A 11 3.35 4.31 -11.31
N CYS A 12 2.39 3.63 -10.67
CA CYS A 12 0.99 4.06 -10.67
C CYS A 12 0.57 4.85 -9.44
N HIS A 13 1.44 4.97 -8.42
CA HIS A 13 1.18 5.68 -7.16
C HIS A 13 -0.07 5.18 -6.41
N GLU A 14 -0.40 3.89 -6.59
CA GLU A 14 -1.46 3.23 -5.84
C GLU A 14 -0.85 2.35 -4.75
N GLU A 15 -1.55 2.22 -3.63
CA GLU A 15 -1.16 1.35 -2.52
C GLU A 15 -0.99 -0.10 -2.98
N TYR A 16 0.06 -0.75 -2.48
CA TYR A 16 0.24 -2.18 -2.70
C TYR A 16 -0.89 -2.97 -2.05
N GLN A 17 -1.34 -4.02 -2.73
CA GLN A 17 -2.20 -5.03 -2.16
C GLN A 17 -1.38 -6.28 -1.85
N SER A 18 -1.80 -7.06 -0.85
CA SER A 18 -1.15 -8.35 -0.56
C SER A 18 -1.31 -9.36 -1.71
N ARG A 19 -2.36 -9.21 -2.53
CA ARG A 19 -2.70 -10.10 -3.66
C ARG A 19 -3.29 -9.29 -4.83
N GLY A 20 -3.41 -9.92 -6.00
CA GLY A 20 -4.05 -9.32 -7.17
C GLY A 20 -3.15 -8.39 -8.00
N ASP A 21 -3.77 -7.49 -8.76
CA ASP A 21 -3.10 -6.62 -9.73
C ASP A 21 -2.14 -5.62 -9.08
N LYS A 22 -2.46 -5.20 -7.85
CA LYS A 22 -1.59 -4.32 -7.06
C LYS A 22 -0.62 -5.09 -6.16
N ALA A 23 -0.46 -6.40 -6.34
CA ALA A 23 0.54 -7.16 -5.61
C ALA A 23 1.96 -6.81 -6.06
N PRO A 24 2.92 -6.61 -5.13
CA PRO A 24 4.30 -6.35 -5.49
C PRO A 24 4.94 -7.55 -6.18
N LEU A 25 5.72 -7.23 -7.22
CA LEU A 25 6.67 -8.09 -7.92
C LEU A 25 8.04 -7.40 -7.90
N THR A 26 9.10 -8.17 -7.72
CA THR A 26 10.49 -7.69 -7.77
C THR A 26 11.13 -7.98 -9.11
N LEU A 27 11.78 -6.96 -9.66
CA LEU A 27 12.69 -7.03 -10.80
C LEU A 27 14.02 -7.61 -10.29
N THR A 28 14.26 -8.91 -10.45
CA THR A 28 15.40 -9.57 -9.78
C THR A 28 16.77 -9.07 -10.23
N ALA A 29 16.88 -8.47 -11.42
CA ALA A 29 18.14 -7.88 -11.88
C ALA A 29 18.57 -6.65 -11.07
N CYS A 30 17.64 -5.96 -10.39
CA CYS A 30 17.95 -4.74 -9.64
C CYS A 30 17.31 -4.65 -8.24
N GLY A 31 16.45 -5.59 -7.86
CA GLY A 31 15.80 -5.65 -6.55
C GLY A 31 14.64 -4.67 -6.34
N HIS A 32 14.35 -3.78 -7.28
CA HIS A 32 13.24 -2.84 -7.16
C HIS A 32 11.89 -3.55 -7.38
N SER A 33 10.88 -3.10 -6.63
CA SER A 33 9.54 -3.66 -6.68
C SER A 33 8.56 -2.73 -7.40
N VAL A 34 7.67 -3.32 -8.20
CA VAL A 34 6.54 -2.67 -8.87
C VAL A 34 5.30 -3.54 -8.72
N CYS A 35 4.10 -3.00 -8.92
CA CYS A 35 2.89 -3.81 -8.84
C CYS A 35 2.73 -4.72 -10.06
N SER A 36 1.99 -5.83 -9.92
CA SER A 36 1.91 -6.84 -10.98
C SER A 36 1.27 -6.33 -12.29
N GLN A 37 0.34 -5.38 -12.20
CA GLN A 37 -0.20 -4.68 -13.37
C GLN A 37 0.88 -3.83 -14.06
N CYS A 38 1.62 -3.01 -13.31
CA CYS A 38 2.68 -2.17 -13.87
C CYS A 38 3.83 -3.02 -14.45
N ALA A 39 4.16 -4.15 -13.83
CA ALA A 39 5.15 -5.07 -14.38
C ALA A 39 4.74 -5.60 -15.75
N ARG A 40 3.47 -6.04 -15.90
CA ARG A 40 2.94 -6.49 -17.19
C ARG A 40 3.00 -5.39 -18.24
N GLU A 41 2.68 -4.16 -17.86
CA GLU A 41 2.72 -3.02 -18.76
C GLU A 41 4.14 -2.67 -19.21
N LEU A 42 5.10 -2.67 -18.29
CA LEU A 42 6.51 -2.45 -18.58
C LEU A 42 7.09 -3.50 -19.54
N ILE A 43 6.63 -4.76 -19.43
CA ILE A 43 7.03 -5.84 -20.35
C ILE A 43 6.40 -5.63 -21.73
N ARG A 44 5.11 -5.30 -21.78
CA ARG A 44 4.37 -5.10 -23.05
C ARG A 44 4.90 -3.92 -23.85
N HIS A 45 5.23 -2.83 -23.18
CA HIS A 45 5.64 -1.56 -23.80
C HIS A 45 7.16 -1.33 -23.75
N HIS A 46 7.95 -2.41 -23.72
CA HIS A 46 9.40 -2.28 -23.69
C HIS A 46 9.91 -1.47 -24.90
N PRO A 47 10.83 -0.49 -24.74
CA PRO A 47 11.27 0.43 -25.80
C PRO A 47 11.81 -0.23 -27.07
N HIS A 48 12.22 -1.50 -26.98
CA HIS A 48 12.79 -2.27 -28.08
C HIS A 48 11.97 -3.52 -28.46
N GLY A 49 10.70 -3.59 -28.02
CA GLY A 49 9.82 -4.73 -28.32
C GLY A 49 10.29 -6.07 -27.73
N ARG A 50 11.16 -6.03 -26.71
CA ARG A 50 11.68 -7.21 -26.01
C ARG A 50 10.72 -7.60 -24.90
N ARG A 51 10.64 -8.89 -24.57
CA ARG A 51 9.92 -9.38 -23.39
C ARG A 51 10.75 -9.16 -22.11
N ALA A 52 10.91 -7.90 -21.74
CA ALA A 52 11.66 -7.46 -20.58
C ALA A 52 10.99 -6.23 -19.96
N ALA A 53 11.10 -6.08 -18.65
CA ALA A 53 10.71 -4.88 -17.94
C ALA A 53 11.95 -4.02 -17.70
N ARG A 54 11.89 -2.75 -18.12
CA ARG A 54 12.91 -1.76 -17.77
C ARG A 54 12.53 -1.08 -16.45
N CYS A 55 13.39 -1.16 -15.44
CA CYS A 55 13.11 -0.58 -14.14
C CYS A 55 12.95 0.96 -14.23
N PRO A 56 11.85 1.55 -13.70
CA PRO A 56 11.65 3.00 -13.73
C PRO A 56 12.65 3.77 -12.85
N THR A 57 13.14 3.15 -11.77
CA THR A 57 14.04 3.79 -10.80
C THR A 57 15.50 3.78 -11.25
N CYS A 58 16.01 2.61 -11.63
CA CYS A 58 17.44 2.42 -11.92
C CYS A 58 17.74 2.05 -13.39
N ARG A 59 16.70 1.93 -14.23
CA ARG A 59 16.81 1.69 -15.69
C ARG A 59 17.48 0.38 -16.10
N VAL A 60 17.68 -0.54 -15.17
CA VAL A 60 18.15 -1.91 -15.43
C VAL A 60 17.03 -2.72 -16.09
N ASP A 61 17.35 -3.40 -17.18
CA ASP A 61 16.44 -4.31 -17.87
C ASP A 61 16.41 -5.66 -17.16
N THR A 62 15.21 -6.15 -16.87
CA THR A 62 14.96 -7.48 -16.29
C THR A 62 14.11 -8.27 -17.26
N THR A 63 14.52 -9.49 -17.61
CA THR A 63 13.74 -10.36 -18.49
C THR A 63 12.42 -10.78 -17.84
N GLU A 64 11.39 -11.10 -18.63
CA GLU A 64 10.05 -11.46 -18.11
C GLU A 64 10.08 -12.62 -17.11
N ASP A 65 10.90 -13.65 -17.35
CA ASP A 65 11.10 -14.81 -16.46
C ASP A 65 11.79 -14.46 -15.13
N ALA A 66 12.54 -13.35 -15.12
CA ALA A 66 13.23 -12.81 -13.97
C ALA A 66 12.38 -11.83 -13.15
N VAL A 67 11.12 -11.58 -13.55
CA VAL A 67 10.15 -10.82 -12.74
C VAL A 67 9.42 -11.78 -11.80
N ARG A 68 9.62 -11.63 -10.49
CA ARG A 68 9.15 -12.61 -9.50
C ARG A 68 8.27 -12.02 -8.41
N PRO A 69 7.30 -12.79 -7.87
CA PRO A 69 6.56 -12.39 -6.69
C PRO A 69 7.45 -12.31 -5.46
N THR A 70 7.27 -11.25 -4.68
CA THR A 70 8.05 -10.99 -3.47
C THR A 70 7.21 -11.35 -2.26
N TYR A 71 7.23 -12.63 -1.87
CA TYR A 71 6.34 -13.16 -0.85
C TYR A 71 6.44 -12.40 0.49
N LEU A 72 7.66 -12.11 0.94
CA LEU A 72 7.87 -11.31 2.15
C LEU A 72 7.26 -9.91 2.05
N ALA A 73 7.41 -9.24 0.89
CA ALA A 73 6.79 -7.93 0.70
C ALA A 73 5.25 -8.01 0.73
N ARG A 74 4.66 -9.09 0.20
CA ARG A 74 3.20 -9.32 0.27
C ARG A 74 2.72 -9.56 1.69
N GLU A 75 3.48 -10.29 2.49
CA GLU A 75 3.20 -10.52 3.91
C GLU A 75 3.29 -9.21 4.69
N CYS A 76 4.36 -8.43 4.51
CA CYS A 76 4.49 -7.12 5.13
C CYS A 76 3.35 -6.18 4.74
N VAL A 77 2.95 -6.14 3.47
CA VAL A 77 1.79 -5.36 3.01
C VAL A 77 0.51 -5.82 3.70
N ALA A 78 0.28 -7.13 3.82
CA ALA A 78 -0.89 -7.65 4.54
C ALA A 78 -0.90 -7.22 6.02
N THR A 79 0.25 -7.28 6.69
CA THR A 79 0.39 -6.81 8.08
C THR A 79 0.14 -5.30 8.19
N LEU A 80 0.71 -4.49 7.30
CA LEU A 80 0.50 -3.04 7.30
C LEU A 80 -0.97 -2.68 7.03
N GLN A 81 -1.63 -3.36 6.08
CA GLN A 81 -3.06 -3.19 5.83
C GLN A 81 -3.90 -3.50 7.07
N ALA A 82 -3.61 -4.60 7.77
CA ALA A 82 -4.30 -4.95 9.01
C ALA A 82 -4.07 -3.91 10.14
N LEU A 83 -2.85 -3.40 10.27
CA LEU A 83 -2.52 -2.35 11.25
C LEU A 83 -3.19 -1.01 10.91
N ALA A 84 -3.21 -0.63 9.63
CA ALA A 84 -3.88 0.57 9.14
C ALA A 84 -5.39 0.52 9.42
N MET A 85 -6.03 -0.63 9.16
CA MET A 85 -7.43 -0.87 9.53
C MET A 85 -7.65 -0.71 11.04
N GLY A 86 -6.78 -1.26 11.88
CA GLY A 86 -6.86 -1.12 13.33
C GLY A 86 -6.83 0.35 13.80
N SER A 87 -6.00 1.18 13.17
CA SER A 87 -5.92 2.62 13.49
C SER A 87 -7.22 3.37 13.13
N SER A 88 -7.87 3.01 12.01
CA SER A 88 -9.12 3.62 11.59
C SER A 88 -10.28 3.32 12.56
N VAL A 89 -10.38 2.07 13.02
CA VAL A 89 -11.39 1.61 14.00
C VAL A 89 -11.22 2.33 15.34
N LEU A 90 -9.98 2.46 15.82
CA LEU A 90 -9.69 3.21 17.05
C LEU A 90 -10.06 4.69 16.92
N SER A 91 -9.84 5.29 15.74
CA SER A 91 -10.25 6.68 15.49
C SER A 91 -11.77 6.85 15.58
N THR A 92 -12.53 5.92 14.99
CA THR A 92 -14.00 5.93 15.05
C THR A 92 -14.48 5.71 16.48
N ILE A 93 -13.94 4.73 17.21
CA ILE A 93 -14.33 4.52 18.61
C ILE A 93 -14.09 5.80 19.43
N LYS A 94 -12.95 6.48 19.23
CA LYS A 94 -12.63 7.73 19.93
C LYS A 94 -13.61 8.85 19.59
N THR A 95 -14.00 9.03 18.32
CA THR A 95 -14.95 10.08 17.94
C THR A 95 -16.33 9.84 18.53
N TRP A 96 -16.81 8.59 18.53
CA TRP A 96 -18.09 8.21 19.13
C TRP A 96 -18.06 8.33 20.66
N ALA A 97 -16.96 7.94 21.31
CA ALA A 97 -16.80 8.11 22.76
C ALA A 97 -16.78 9.59 23.16
N LEU A 98 -16.09 10.46 22.41
CA LEU A 98 -16.10 11.91 22.65
C LEU A 98 -17.50 12.50 22.49
N TRP A 99 -18.26 12.06 21.48
CA TRP A 99 -19.65 12.44 21.31
C TRP A 99 -20.53 11.99 22.48
N LEU A 100 -20.37 10.74 22.93
CA LEU A 100 -21.10 10.19 24.08
C LEU A 100 -20.81 10.93 25.37
N VAL A 101 -19.53 11.24 25.65
CA VAL A 101 -19.13 12.02 26.82
C VAL A 101 -19.64 13.45 26.75
N GLY A 102 -19.57 14.09 25.58
CA GLY A 102 -20.14 15.43 25.37
C GLY A 102 -21.65 15.46 25.56
N TRP A 103 -22.37 14.48 25.01
CA TRP A 103 -23.82 14.35 25.17
C TRP A 103 -24.22 14.05 26.62
N LEU A 104 -23.52 13.16 27.31
CA LEU A 104 -23.73 12.90 28.74
C LEU A 104 -23.41 14.12 29.60
N GLY A 105 -22.38 14.91 29.28
CA GLY A 105 -22.09 16.18 29.96
C GLY A 105 -23.18 17.24 29.77
N PHE A 106 -23.79 17.28 28.60
CA PHE A 106 -24.95 18.15 28.30
C PHE A 106 -26.23 17.66 29.01
N ALA A 107 -26.46 16.34 29.04
CA ALA A 107 -27.63 15.72 29.67
C ALA A 107 -27.57 15.70 31.21
N LEU A 108 -26.38 15.59 31.80
CA LEU A 108 -26.15 15.55 33.26
C LEU A 108 -25.88 16.95 33.86
N GLY A 109 -26.08 18.02 33.10
CA GLY A 109 -26.24 19.36 33.68
C GLY A 109 -24.95 20.11 34.01
N TRP A 110 -23.95 20.09 33.12
CA TRP A 110 -23.02 21.24 33.06
C TRP A 110 -23.67 22.38 32.28
N GLY A 111 -24.76 22.91 32.84
CA GLY A 111 -25.19 24.26 32.55
C GLY A 111 -24.19 25.21 33.19
N VAL A 112 -23.18 25.63 32.44
CA VAL A 112 -22.42 26.83 32.78
C VAL A 112 -23.25 28.00 32.26
N THR A 113 -23.79 28.77 33.21
CA THR A 113 -24.28 30.14 33.03
C THR A 113 -23.31 31.00 32.23
#